data_AF-A0A414CL91-F1
#
_entry.id   AF-A0A414CL91-F1
#
_cell.length_a   1.000
_cell.length_b   1.000
_cell.length_c   1.000
_cell.angle_alpha   90.00
_cell.angle_beta   90.00
_cell.angle_gamma   90.00
#
_symmetry.space_group_name_H-M   'P 1'
#
loop_
_entity.id
_entity.type
_entity.pdbx_description
1 polymer ?
#
loop_
_entity_poly.entity_id
_entity_poly.type
_entity_poly.pdbx_seq_one_letter_code
_entity_poly.pdbx_strand_id
1 'polypeptide(L)' 'MTKKTLWLTIFAISAIVTLIGLGFSAYNHYAFNQPFINNTTKGLLTSFALCSTMVAIGLSKELKNNLREDD' A
#
# COMPACT_ATOMS: atom_id res chain seq x y z
N MET A 1 -0.85 19.22 -10.39
CA MET A 1 -0.78 18.27 -9.25
C MET A 1 0.63 18.31 -8.68
N THR A 2 0.79 18.43 -7.36
CA THR A 2 2.11 18.40 -6.72
C THR A 2 2.62 16.95 -6.60
N LYS A 3 3.94 16.77 -6.51
CA LYS A 3 4.58 15.44 -6.38
C LYS A 3 4.07 14.70 -5.14
N LYS A 4 3.87 15.40 -4.02
CA LYS A 4 3.18 14.92 -2.82
C LYS A 4 1.79 14.35 -3.11
N THR A 5 0.94 15.08 -3.84
CA THR A 5 -0.41 14.61 -4.20
C THR A 5 -0.35 13.37 -5.09
N LEU A 6 0.59 13.29 -6.04
CA LEU A 6 0.77 12.10 -6.87
C LEU A 6 1.15 10.85 -6.06
N TRP A 7 2.14 10.97 -5.16
CA TRP A 7 2.53 9.87 -4.27
C TRP A 7 1.38 9.40 -3.38
N LEU A 8 0.59 10.34 -2.84
CA LEU A 8 -0.56 10.05 -1.99
C LEU A 8 -1.69 9.38 -2.77
N THR A 9 -1.94 9.79 -4.02
CA THR A 9 -2.91 9.15 -4.91
C THR A 9 -2.50 7.71 -5.26
N ILE A 10 -1.23 7.46 -5.59
CA ILE A 10 -0.73 6.10 -5.87
C ILE A 10 -0.90 5.21 -4.64
N PHE A 11 -0.59 5.73 -3.46
CA PHE A 11 -0.79 5.01 -2.20
C PHE A 11 -2.26 4.70 -1.93
N ALA A 12 -3.17 5.66 -2.17
CA ALA A 12 -4.60 5.46 -2.02
C ALA A 12 -5.14 4.39 -2.97
N ILE A 13 -4.72 4.40 -4.23
CA ILE A 13 -5.11 3.37 -5.22
C ILE A 13 -4.60 2.00 -4.77
N SER A 14 -3.36 1.91 -4.30
CA SER A 14 -2.78 0.67 -3.77
C SER A 14 -3.60 0.12 -2.60
N ALA A 15 -3.99 0.98 -1.64
CA ALA A 15 -4.81 0.59 -0.51
C ALA A 15 -6.19 0.07 -0.91
N ILE A 16 -6.84 0.70 -1.90
CA ILE A 16 -8.14 0.27 -2.43
C ILE A 16 -8.01 -1.12 -3.08
N VAL A 17 -6.99 -1.31 -3.92
CA VAL A 17 -6.73 -2.61 -4.57
C VAL A 17 -6.45 -3.69 -3.54
N THR A 18 -5.69 -3.40 -2.48
CA THR A 18 -5.45 -4.33 -1.38
C THR A 18 -6.74 -4.67 -0.63
N LEU A 19 -7.62 -3.68 -0.35
CA LEU A 19 -8.92 -3.93 0.27
C LEU A 19 -9.80 -4.87 -0.58
N ILE A 20 -9.84 -4.64 -1.90
CA ILE A 20 -10.59 -5.49 -2.84
C ILE A 20 -10.02 -6.91 -2.84
N GLY A 21 -8.70 -7.06 -2.92
CA GLY A 21 -8.05 -8.37 -2.84
C GLY A 21 -8.29 -9.09 -1.51
N LEU A 22 -8.33 -8.35 -0.40
CA LEU A 22 -8.65 -8.89 0.92
C LEU A 22 -10.12 -9.31 1.03
N GLY A 23 -11.04 -8.55 0.44
CA GLY A 23 -12.45 -8.92 0.31
C GLY A 23 -12.64 -10.20 -0.50
N PHE A 24 -11.89 -10.37 -1.59
CA PHE A 24 -11.91 -11.60 -2.39
C PHE A 24 -11.34 -12.80 -1.62
N SER A 25 -10.31 -12.57 -0.80
CA SER A 25 -9.76 -13.60 0.08
C SER A 25 -10.74 -13.99 1.19
N ALA A 26 -11.43 -13.00 1.80
CA ALA A 26 -12.49 -13.24 2.78
C ALA A 26 -13.67 -14.02 2.18
N TYR A 27 -14.08 -13.67 0.96
CA TYR A 27 -15.11 -14.41 0.24
C TYR A 27 -14.70 -15.86 0.00
N ASN A 28 -13.46 -16.10 -0.44
CA ASN A 28 -12.97 -17.47 -0.63
C ASN A 28 -12.88 -18.25 0.69
N HIS A 29 -12.49 -17.62 1.79
CA HIS A 29 -12.51 -18.23 3.12
C HIS A 29 -13.92 -18.66 3.52
N TYR A 30 -14.91 -17.80 3.30
CA TYR A 30 -16.30 -18.06 3.66
C TYR A 30 -16.98 -19.09 2.75
N ALA A 31 -16.77 -19.00 1.43
CA ALA A 31 -17.42 -19.87 0.45
C ALA A 31 -16.78 -21.26 0.34
N PHE A 32 -15.46 -21.37 0.56
CA PHE A 32 -14.71 -22.61 0.34
C PHE A 32 -14.01 -23.16 1.59
N ASN A 33 -14.26 -22.58 2.77
CA ASN A 33 -13.61 -22.97 4.04
C ASN A 33 -12.07 -23.00 3.99
N GLN A 34 -11.46 -22.35 2.99
CA GLN A 34 -10.00 -22.25 2.88
C GLN A 34 -9.44 -21.31 3.92
N PRO A 35 -8.22 -21.50 4.45
CA PRO A 35 -7.66 -20.58 5.45
C PRO A 35 -7.57 -19.14 4.94
N PHE A 36 -8.08 -18.18 5.72
CA PHE A 36 -8.09 -16.74 5.39
C PHE A 36 -6.68 -16.20 5.11
N ILE A 37 -5.70 -16.60 5.93
CA ILE A 37 -4.28 -16.32 5.68
C ILE A 37 -3.68 -17.46 4.84
N ASN A 38 -4.06 -17.47 3.56
CA ASN A 38 -3.45 -18.24 2.49
C ASN A 38 -2.14 -17.54 2.04
N ASN A 39 -1.20 -18.27 1.41
CA ASN A 39 -0.06 -17.71 0.67
C ASN A 39 -0.43 -16.50 -0.22
N THR A 40 -1.60 -16.52 -0.87
CA THR A 40 -2.11 -15.39 -1.66
C THR A 40 -2.38 -14.16 -0.80
N THR A 41 -3.07 -14.29 0.33
CA THR A 41 -3.36 -13.20 1.27
C THR A 41 -2.08 -12.65 1.89
N LYS A 42 -1.14 -13.54 2.24
CA LYS A 42 0.19 -13.15 2.72
C LYS A 42 0.95 -12.36 1.66
N GLY A 43 0.98 -12.83 0.42
CA GLY A 43 1.64 -12.15 -0.70
C GLY A 43 1.05 -10.77 -1.00
N LEU A 44 -0.28 -10.64 -0.93
CA LEU A 44 -0.98 -9.37 -1.08
C LEU A 44 -0.57 -8.38 0.02
N LEU A 45 -0.55 -8.83 1.27
CA LEU A 45 -0.22 -7.98 2.42
C LEU A 45 1.27 -7.58 2.43
N THR A 46 2.18 -8.49 2.06
CA THR A 46 3.62 -8.19 1.98
C THR A 46 3.91 -7.23 0.83
N SER A 47 3.25 -7.38 -0.33
CA SER A 47 3.36 -6.43 -1.44
C SER A 47 2.87 -5.04 -1.05
N PHE A 48 1.75 -4.95 -0.34
CA PHE A 48 1.23 -3.67 0.17
C PHE A 48 2.18 -3.02 1.18
N ALA A 49 2.74 -3.80 2.11
CA ALA A 49 3.70 -3.30 3.09
C ALA A 49 4.97 -2.75 2.40
N LEU A 50 5.50 -3.45 1.40
CA LEU A 50 6.64 -2.99 0.60
C LEU A 50 6.32 -1.72 -0.21
N CYS A 51 5.11 -1.64 -0.78
CA CYS A 51 4.65 -0.44 -1.48
C CYS A 51 4.57 0.75 -0.51
N SER A 52 4.01 0.54 0.69
CA SER A 52 3.89 1.56 1.73
C SER A 52 5.24 2.07 2.22
N THR A 53 6.23 1.19 2.41
CA THR A 53 7.57 1.61 2.85
C THR A 53 8.28 2.42 1.78
N MET A 54 8.15 2.03 0.50
CA MET A 54 8.75 2.79 -0.61
C MET A 54 8.11 4.19 -0.75
N VAL A 55 6.79 4.30 -0.60
CA VAL A 55 6.08 5.59 -0.55
C VAL A 55 6.55 6.44 0.62
N ALA A 56 6.64 5.86 1.83
CA ALA A 56 7.09 6.58 3.01
C ALA A 56 8.52 7.11 2.86
N ILE A 57 9.43 6.32 2.29
CA ILE A 57 10.82 6.72 2.01
C ILE A 57 10.84 7.83 0.95
N GLY A 58 10.06 7.71 -0.12
CA GLY A 58 9.93 8.74 -1.16
C GLY A 58 9.49 10.09 -0.60
N LEU A 59 8.43 10.08 0.22
CA LEU A 59 7.93 11.28 0.91
C LEU A 59 8.94 11.83 1.94
N SER A 60 9.64 10.96 2.68
CA SER A 60 10.64 11.38 3.67
C SER A 60 11.83 12.10 3.02
N LYS A 61 12.29 11.62 1.86
CA LYS A 61 13.35 12.29 1.09
C LYS A 61 12.89 13.64 0.57
N GLU A 62 11.65 13.73 0.08
CA GLU A 62 11.10 15.00 -0.41
C GLU A 62 10.94 16.01 0.72
N LEU A 63 10.47 15.60 1.90
CA LEU A 63 10.39 16.45 3.09
C LEU A 63 11.78 16.97 3.52
N LYS A 64 12.78 16.08 3.55
CA LYS A 64 14.15 16.44 3.95
C LYS A 64 14.82 17.42 2.98
N ASN A 65 14.54 17.32 1.68
CA ASN A 65 15.09 18.26 0.70
C ASN A 65 14.46 19.66 0.82
N ASN A 66 13.15 19.77 1.07
CA ASN A 66 12.51 21.09 1.28
C ASN A 66 13.13 21.80 2.49
N LEU A 67 13.30 21.09 3.60
CA LEU A 67 13.93 21.60 4.82
C LEU A 67 15.37 22.11 4.65
N ARG A 68 16.06 21.74 3.57
CA ARG A 68 17.46 22.08 3.30
C ARG A 68 17.61 23.22 2.29
N GLU A 69 16.54 23.61 1.61
CA GLU A 69 16.49 24.81 0.76
C GLU A 69 16.07 26.06 1.55
N ASP A 70 15.61 25.90 2.79
CA ASP A 70 15.22 26.98 3.71
C ASP A 70 16.38 27.44 4.65
N ASP A 71 17.57 26.81 4.56
CA ASP A 71 18.83 27.17 5.26
C ASP A 71 19.79 27.94 4.34
#